data_AF-A0A3Q0JIS1-F1
#
_entry.id   AF-A0A3Q0JIS1-F1
#
_cell.length_a   1.000
_cell.length_b   1.000
_cell.length_c   1.000
_cell.angle_alpha   90.00
_cell.angle_beta   90.00
_cell.angle_gamma   90.00
#
_symmetry.space_group_name_H-M   'P 1'
#
loop_
_entity.id
_entity.type
_entity.pdbx_description
1 polymer ?
#
loop_
_entity_poly.entity_id
_entity_poly.type
_entity_poly.pdbx_seq_one_letter_code
_entity_poly.pdbx_strand_id
1 'polypeptide(L)'
;MAGKSYNYKVDIYSLGMIFFELLIPFHTQMERWKMLSDLRNNVYPAHFNTSYPKEYELLQSMLASSPDKRVTTYGIRARAPLGDLHPDNKIDPRWHYELPRGHLRTPSFGKSHSSSSSTSTE
;
A
#
# COMPACT_ATOMS: atom_id res chain seq x y z
N MET A 1 -2.67 -23.33 -4.34
CA MET A 1 -2.63 -22.11 -3.49
C MET A 1 -3.52 -21.08 -4.13
N ALA A 2 -4.67 -20.76 -3.54
CA ALA A 2 -5.54 -19.71 -4.07
C ALA A 2 -4.78 -18.38 -4.02
N GLY A 3 -4.60 -17.73 -5.16
CA GLY A 3 -3.99 -16.41 -5.24
C GLY A 3 -4.75 -15.48 -4.30
N LYS A 4 -4.06 -14.92 -3.31
CA LYS A 4 -4.65 -13.92 -2.39
C LYS A 4 -5.26 -12.83 -3.26
N SER A 5 -6.52 -12.46 -2.99
CA SER A 5 -7.23 -11.42 -3.72
C SER A 5 -6.36 -10.17 -3.78
N TYR A 6 -5.89 -9.82 -4.98
CA TYR A 6 -5.09 -8.62 -5.20
C TYR A 6 -5.95 -7.40 -4.86
N ASN A 7 -5.41 -6.51 -4.03
CA ASN A 7 -6.10 -5.30 -3.58
C ASN A 7 -5.12 -4.12 -3.69
N TYR A 8 -5.62 -2.89 -3.85
CA TYR A 8 -4.81 -1.65 -4.01
C TYR A 8 -3.75 -1.45 -2.90
N LYS A 9 -3.88 -2.16 -1.77
CA LYS A 9 -2.89 -2.23 -0.68
C LYS A 9 -1.53 -2.78 -1.11
N VAL A 10 -1.45 -3.52 -2.21
CA VAL A 10 -0.17 -3.93 -2.81
C VAL A 10 0.59 -2.74 -3.39
N ASP A 11 -0.11 -1.75 -3.97
CA ASP A 11 0.50 -0.54 -4.50
C ASP A 11 1.05 0.33 -3.35
N ILE A 12 0.35 0.33 -2.20
CA ILE A 12 0.83 0.97 -0.96
C ILE A 12 2.17 0.36 -0.50
N TYR A 13 2.31 -0.96 -0.59
CA TYR A 13 3.55 -1.63 -0.22
C TYR A 13 4.69 -1.26 -1.18
N SER A 14 4.43 -1.31 -2.49
CA SER A 14 5.39 -0.89 -3.52
C SER A 14 5.81 0.57 -3.33
N LEU A 15 4.86 1.45 -3.00
CA LEU A 15 5.14 2.85 -2.69
C LEU A 15 6.02 2.99 -1.44
N GLY A 16 5.86 2.13 -0.44
CA GLY A 16 6.72 2.12 0.76
C GLY A 16 8.17 1.77 0.41
N MET A 17 8.37 0.78 -0.47
CA MET A 17 9.72 0.41 -0.94
C MET A 17 10.38 1.56 -1.70
N ILE A 18 9.63 2.21 -2.60
CA ILE A 18 10.10 3.40 -3.35
C ILE A 18 10.40 4.55 -2.39
N PHE A 19 9.54 4.79 -1.40
CA PHE A 19 9.74 5.86 -0.44
C PHE A 19 11.03 5.67 0.36
N PHE A 20 11.30 4.46 0.87
CA PHE A 20 12.57 4.16 1.53
C PHE A 20 13.77 4.38 0.61
N GLU A 21 13.66 3.95 -0.64
CA GLU A 21 14.71 4.12 -1.64
C GLU A 21 15.01 5.60 -1.95
N LEU A 22 14.00 6.47 -1.90
CA LEU A 22 14.19 7.92 -2.04
C LEU A 22 14.87 8.56 -0.82
N LEU A 23 14.69 7.99 0.37
CA LEU A 23 15.30 8.50 1.60
C LEU A 23 16.77 8.14 1.74
N ILE A 24 17.17 6.95 1.26
CA ILE A 24 18.52 6.44 1.44
C ILE A 24 19.25 6.34 0.10
N PRO A 25 20.27 7.19 -0.14
CA PRO A 25 21.09 7.06 -1.34
C PRO A 25 21.96 5.80 -1.26
N PHE A 26 22.08 5.09 -2.39
CA PHE A 26 22.92 3.89 -2.53
C PHE A 26 24.08 4.17 -3.48
N HIS A 27 25.27 3.67 -3.15
CA HIS A 27 26.46 3.83 -3.99
C HIS A 27 26.67 2.60 -4.88
N THR A 28 26.26 1.43 -4.41
CA THR A 28 26.38 0.17 -5.16
C THR A 28 25.04 -0.56 -5.26
N GLN A 29 24.88 -1.35 -6.32
CA GLN A 29 23.67 -2.17 -6.50
C GLN A 29 23.55 -3.28 -5.46
N MET A 30 24.68 -3.76 -4.91
CA MET A 30 24.68 -4.78 -3.86
C MET A 30 24.13 -4.24 -2.54
N GLU A 31 24.52 -3.03 -2.14
CA GLU A 31 23.96 -2.35 -0.96
C GLU A 31 22.46 -2.17 -1.09
N ARG A 32 22.02 -1.67 -2.25
CA ARG A 32 20.61 -1.50 -2.57
C ARG A 32 19.85 -2.83 -2.44
N TRP A 33 20.35 -3.89 -3.07
CA TRP A 33 19.69 -5.18 -3.02
C TRP A 33 19.58 -5.71 -1.59
N LYS A 34 20.69 -5.64 -0.82
CA LYS A 34 20.72 -6.08 0.58
C LYS A 34 19.71 -5.29 1.42
N MET A 35 19.77 -3.96 1.35
CA MET A 35 18.89 -3.06 2.12
C MET A 35 17.41 -3.27 1.79
N LEU A 36 17.04 -3.39 0.51
CA LEU A 36 15.65 -3.64 0.13
C LEU A 36 15.19 -5.06 0.49
N SER A 37 16.09 -6.04 0.47
CA SER A 37 15.80 -7.41 0.93
C SER A 37 15.55 -7.45 2.44
N ASP A 38 16.39 -6.76 3.20
CA ASP A 38 16.26 -6.61 4.65
C ASP A 38 14.96 -5.88 5.00
N LEU A 39 14.64 -4.80 4.28
CA LEU A 39 13.42 -4.02 4.49
C LEU A 39 12.16 -4.85 4.24
N ARG A 40 12.16 -5.76 3.26
CA ARG A 40 11.03 -6.70 3.04
C ARG A 40 10.76 -7.59 4.25
N ASN A 41 11.79 -7.86 5.05
CA ASN A 41 11.71 -8.60 6.31
C ASN A 41 11.48 -7.68 7.52
N ASN A 42 11.11 -6.42 7.32
CA ASN A 42 10.97 -5.38 8.35
C ASN A 42 12.28 -5.12 9.12
N VAL A 43 13.44 -5.34 8.49
CA VAL A 43 14.75 -5.00 9.04
C VAL A 43 15.16 -3.64 8.47
N TYR A 44 15.27 -2.65 9.35
CA TYR A 44 15.64 -1.29 8.99
C TYR A 44 17.13 -1.04 9.27
N PRO A 45 17.75 -0.06 8.59
CA PRO A 45 19.12 0.34 8.89
C PRO A 45 19.26 0.77 10.36
N ALA A 46 20.45 0.60 10.92
CA ALA A 46 20.76 1.09 12.26
C ALA A 46 20.47 2.60 12.35
N HIS A 47 19.89 3.03 13.47
CA HIS A 47 19.56 4.43 13.75
C HIS A 47 18.51 5.06 12.80
N PHE A 48 17.89 4.30 11.89
CA PHE A 48 16.90 4.85 10.97
C PHE A 48 15.70 5.47 11.70
N ASN A 49 15.24 4.83 12.78
CA ASN A 49 14.17 5.34 13.63
C ASN A 49 14.53 6.62 14.41
N THR A 50 15.82 6.86 14.66
CA THR A 50 16.30 8.08 15.34
C THR A 50 16.59 9.20 14.35
N SER A 51 17.08 8.88 13.15
CA SER A 51 17.38 9.87 12.10
C SER A 51 16.13 10.33 11.36
N TYR A 52 15.19 9.42 11.11
CA TYR A 52 13.97 9.64 10.33
C TYR A 52 12.74 9.10 11.07
N PRO A 53 12.41 9.61 12.27
CA PRO A 53 11.35 9.04 13.12
C PRO A 53 9.97 9.07 12.46
N LYS A 54 9.65 10.15 11.74
CA LYS A 54 8.36 10.34 11.06
C LYS A 54 8.22 9.40 9.87
N GLU A 55 9.26 9.32 9.06
CA GLU A 55 9.35 8.45 7.89
C GLU A 55 9.32 6.98 8.30
N TYR A 56 9.97 6.63 9.41
CA TYR A 56 9.94 5.29 9.97
C TYR A 56 8.53 4.86 10.35
N GLU A 57 7.79 5.70 11.08
CA GLU A 57 6.40 5.40 11.45
C GLU A 57 5.51 5.21 10.20
N LEU A 58 5.66 6.10 9.22
CA LEU A 58 4.94 6.00 7.95
C LEU A 58 5.30 4.71 7.20
N LEU A 59 6.60 4.40 7.06
CA LEU A 59 7.09 3.19 6.39
C LEU A 59 6.58 1.91 7.06
N GLN A 60 6.56 1.84 8.39
CA GLN A 60 5.99 0.70 9.11
C GLN A 60 4.52 0.47 8.73
N SER A 61 3.76 1.56 8.59
CA SER A 61 2.36 1.49 8.18
C SER A 61 2.18 1.16 6.69
N MET A 62 3.14 1.47 5.81
CA MET A 62 3.05 1.13 4.38
C MET A 62 3.52 -0.30 4.09
N LEU A 63 4.52 -0.78 4.83
CA LEU A 63 5.19 -2.07 4.62
C LEU A 63 4.64 -3.20 5.48
N ALA A 64 3.54 -2.98 6.21
CA ALA A 64 2.92 -4.00 7.05
C ALA A 64 2.66 -5.31 6.28
N SER A 65 3.02 -6.45 6.87
CA SER A 65 2.87 -7.77 6.25
C SER A 65 1.41 -8.10 5.94
N SER A 66 0.48 -7.66 6.80
CA SER A 66 -0.96 -7.75 6.54
C SER A 66 -1.44 -6.54 5.71
N PRO A 67 -2.08 -6.75 4.54
CA PRO A 67 -2.64 -5.68 3.72
C PRO A 67 -3.64 -4.79 4.46
N ASP A 68 -4.40 -5.33 5.41
CA ASP A 68 -5.44 -4.60 6.15
C ASP A 68 -4.84 -3.58 7.12
N LYS A 69 -3.62 -3.86 7.60
CA LYS A 69 -2.85 -2.95 8.45
C LYS A 69 -2.17 -1.83 7.66
N ARG A 70 -2.15 -1.92 6.33
CA ARG A 70 -1.55 -0.87 5.51
C ARG A 70 -2.44 0.34 5.46
N VAL A 71 -1.86 1.53 5.48
CA VAL A 71 -2.62 2.78 5.27
C VAL A 71 -3.12 2.89 3.83
N THR A 72 -4.08 3.77 3.58
CA THR A 72 -4.48 4.19 2.22
C THR A 72 -3.61 5.36 1.77
N THR A 73 -3.80 5.80 0.52
CA THR A 73 -3.21 7.06 0.03
C THR A 73 -3.63 8.29 0.84
N TYR A 74 -4.87 8.33 1.34
CA TYR A 74 -5.32 9.36 2.29
C TYR A 74 -4.58 9.25 3.61
N GLY A 75 -4.39 8.05 4.14
CA GLY A 75 -3.62 7.82 5.36
C GLY A 75 -2.15 8.22 5.23
N ILE A 76 -1.53 7.97 4.07
CA ILE A 76 -0.17 8.44 3.76
C ILE A 76 -0.12 9.97 3.76
N ARG A 77 -1.07 10.62 3.09
CA ARG A 77 -1.14 12.09 3.01
C ARG A 77 -1.46 12.74 4.36
N ALA A 78 -2.11 12.03 5.28
CA ALA A 78 -2.43 12.52 6.62
C ALA A 78 -1.27 12.43 7.62
N ARG A 79 -0.20 11.68 7.31
CA ARG A 79 0.90 11.41 8.24
C ARG A 79 2.15 12.21 7.86
N ALA A 80 2.92 12.58 8.87
CA ALA A 80 4.23 13.16 8.65
C ALA A 80 5.17 12.16 7.93
N PRO A 81 6.13 12.63 7.14
CA PRO A 81 6.42 14.03 6.83
C PRO A 81 5.46 14.67 5.80
N LEU A 82 4.64 13.89 5.11
CA LEU A 82 3.83 14.37 3.97
C LEU A 82 2.62 15.23 4.39
N GLY A 83 2.03 14.93 5.55
CA GLY A 83 0.92 15.71 6.11
C GLY A 83 1.32 17.12 6.54
N ASP A 84 2.59 17.32 6.90
CA ASP A 84 3.11 18.64 7.29
C ASP A 84 3.10 19.63 6.11
N LEU A 85 3.06 19.13 4.86
CA LEU A 85 3.02 19.96 3.66
C LEU A 85 1.67 20.64 3.43
N HIS A 86 0.59 20.16 4.06
CA HIS A 86 -0.75 20.72 3.87
C HIS A 86 -1.57 20.65 5.17
N PRO A 87 -1.29 21.54 6.15
CA PRO A 87 -1.88 21.48 7.50
C PRO A 87 -3.41 21.62 7.52
N ASP A 88 -4.00 22.25 6.50
CA ASP A 88 -5.45 22.41 6.39
C ASP A 88 -6.17 21.18 5.80
N ASN A 89 -5.43 20.11 5.44
CA ASN A 89 -5.99 18.90 4.85
C ASN A 89 -6.62 18.01 5.92
N LYS A 90 -7.82 18.37 6.39
CA LYS A 90 -8.59 17.53 7.30
C LYS A 90 -9.07 16.28 6.58
N ILE A 91 -8.28 15.22 6.66
CA ILE A 91 -8.64 13.90 6.17
C ILE A 91 -9.41 13.17 7.27
N ASP A 92 -10.55 12.56 6.91
CA ASP A 92 -11.31 11.74 7.83
C ASP A 92 -10.46 10.54 8.30
N PRO A 93 -10.28 10.33 9.62
CA PRO A 93 -9.52 9.20 10.16
C PRO A 93 -9.97 7.84 9.64
N ARG A 94 -11.26 7.70 9.29
CA ARG A 94 -11.79 6.48 8.69
C ARG A 94 -11.09 6.14 7.38
N TRP A 95 -10.73 7.15 6.61
CA TRP A 95 -10.10 6.97 5.31
C TRP A 95 -8.64 6.57 5.41
N HIS A 96 -8.03 6.59 6.60
CA HIS A 96 -6.64 6.24 6.79
C HIS A 96 -6.36 4.77 6.48
N TYR A 97 -7.33 3.88 6.71
CA TYR A 97 -7.18 2.45 6.49
C TYR A 97 -8.20 1.86 5.51
N GLU A 98 -9.33 2.53 5.25
CA GLU A 98 -10.34 2.06 4.31
C GLU A 98 -10.72 3.16 3.33
N LEU A 99 -10.70 2.87 2.03
CA LEU A 99 -11.16 3.85 1.04
C LEU A 99 -12.69 4.03 1.11
N PRO A 100 -13.21 5.25 0.87
CA PRO A 100 -14.64 5.45 0.68
C PRO A 100 -15.13 4.54 -0.45
N ARG A 101 -16.24 3.82 -0.22
CA ARG A 101 -16.78 2.80 -1.12
C ARG A 101 -17.07 3.28 -2.55
N GLY A 102 -17.10 4.60 -2.80
CA GLY A 102 -17.29 5.20 -4.13
C GLY A 102 -16.04 5.26 -5.03
N HIS A 103 -14.83 5.01 -4.52
CA HIS A 103 -13.58 5.06 -5.31
C HIS A 103 -13.05 3.68 -5.72
N LEU A 104 -13.62 2.61 -5.19
CA LEU A 104 -13.34 1.27 -5.65
C LEU A 104 -14.11 1.08 -6.96
N ARG A 105 -13.48 1.34 -8.11
CA ARG A 105 -13.95 0.73 -9.36
C ARG A 105 -14.00 -0.76 -9.09
N THR A 106 -15.21 -1.30 -8.97
CA THR A 106 -15.40 -2.74 -8.95
C THR A 106 -14.67 -3.32 -10.16
N PRO A 107 -13.88 -4.38 -10.02
CA PRO A 107 -13.47 -5.13 -11.19
C PRO A 107 -14.78 -5.60 -11.82
N SER A 108 -15.05 -5.18 -13.06
CA SER A 108 -16.17 -5.69 -13.83
C SER A 108 -15.94 -7.18 -14.04
N PHE A 109 -16.37 -8.00 -13.10
CA PHE A 109 -16.58 -9.42 -13.36
C PHE A 109 -17.62 -9.49 -14.46
N GLY A 110 -17.19 -10.00 -15.62
CA GLY A 110 -18.04 -10.19 -16.78
C GLY A 110 -19.30 -10.95 -16.35
N LYS A 111 -20.46 -10.39 -16.69
CA LYS A 111 -21.73 -11.12 -16.64
C LYS A 111 -21.56 -12.35 -17.54
N SER A 112 -21.41 -13.52 -16.94
CA SER A 112 -21.62 -14.78 -17.64
C SER A 112 -23.09 -14.84 -18.06
N HIS A 113 -23.34 -14.75 -19.37
CA HIS A 113 -24.63 -15.04 -19.95
C HIS A 113 -24.97 -16.52 -19.67
N SER A 114 -25.94 -16.78 -18.79
CA SER A 114 -26.65 -18.05 -18.80
C SER A 114 -27.59 -18.04 -20.01
N SER A 115 -27.21 -18.68 -21.11
CA SER A 115 -28.12 -18.98 -22.20
C SER A 115 -29.14 -20.01 -21.73
N SER A 116 -30.37 -19.57 -21.48
CA SER A 116 -31.52 -20.45 -21.34
C SER A 116 -31.82 -21.10 -22.69
N SER A 117 -31.49 -22.38 -22.83
CA SER A 117 -31.93 -23.20 -23.95
C SER A 117 -33.40 -23.55 -23.77
N SER A 118 -34.24 -23.00 -24.63
CA SER A 118 -35.64 -23.36 -24.81
C SER A 118 -35.72 -24.78 -25.39
N THR A 119 -36.21 -25.75 -24.63
CA THR A 119 -36.69 -27.03 -25.17
C THR A 119 -38.15 -26.88 -25.56
N SER A 120 -38.40 -26.70 -26.86
CA SER A 120 -39.65 -27.11 -27.48
C SER A 120 -39.61 -28.62 -27.65
N THR A 121 -40.62 -29.33 -27.17
CA THR A 121 -40.99 -30.64 -27.69
C THR A 121 -42.48 -30.85 -27.46
N GLU A 122 -43.11 -31.13 -28.58
CA GLU A 122 -44.46 -31.59 -28.95
C GLU A 122 -45.41 -32.08 -27.85
#